data_AF-A0A1M6SY15-F1
#
_entry.id   AF-A0A1M6SY15-F1
#
_cell.length_a   1.000
_cell.length_b   1.000
_cell.length_c   1.000
_cell.angle_alpha   90.00
_cell.angle_beta   90.00
_cell.angle_gamma   90.00
#
_symmetry.space_group_name_H-M   'P 1'
#
loop_
_entity.id
_entity.type
_entity.pdbx_description
1 polymer ?
#
loop_
_entity_poly.entity_id
_entity_poly.type
_entity_poly.pdbx_seq_one_letter_code
_entity_poly.pdbx_strand_id
1 'polypeptide(L)'
;MKGFKWSLFTFVLIASLFSACSTTSSSSSDNPEDTPSSDSKLGSSGSKNGTSSSSYKAESVTDADLVDVEKFAGQKEDTVYAKDGIVYNTLRVGPAIWMNENLRSEEPFEAKSACYEYDEINCSKYGRLYLYNKESNPVAACPEDYTLPSIGLWKELYESDVGFEPVFAGACNKRDTLECDGLKSTVRYLANDDRAIVFDKDSAGHISYKVLDAVDNGFYSVRCVKPRTIVEKMVELPICDNDLVNMPNIYVIEKERSYHCDTYDQQWDETTSGVCLASEEKDFYLMNGGLLVCRNQKWQVATIRDAGEKCTKAELYNEYVLNSTRYVCLDSGWVELKFPASVLGYCREKFYGKVAKTDEDVSYTCDSTGWRKTVVEDVYGECEEDKVYKTYEYDGRKWLCDSTLSWRVANEQEQAMGFCVPSLFDSVRTYNGLFHKCNSVFRYWETVKAVDYLKTCDESTMWDTVQVDSTVYMCNGNQEWQILFNGLAYGLCTDKNLGETKYDEDTKKYYMCGQYSGLSLDNTRNIVTWSWELTIPAGVDLGLCAYDTTYYAPLDDKCYLCTRSFWQSTTLSLDECVN
;
A
#
# COMPACT_ATOMS: atom_id res chain seq x y z
N MET A 1 -8.33 -39.51 21.00
CA MET A 1 -7.34 -39.18 22.07
C MET A 1 -6.56 -37.96 21.61
N LYS A 2 -6.31 -36.98 22.50
CA LYS A 2 -5.70 -35.65 22.23
C LYS A 2 -6.54 -34.76 21.28
N GLY A 3 -6.85 -33.50 21.59
CA GLY A 3 -6.67 -32.77 22.85
C GLY A 3 -7.27 -31.36 22.75
N PHE A 4 -8.38 -31.12 23.43
CA PHE A 4 -9.13 -29.85 23.41
C PHE A 4 -8.46 -28.82 24.33
N LYS A 5 -8.34 -27.55 23.90
CA LYS A 5 -8.10 -26.41 24.80
C LYS A 5 -8.86 -25.17 24.35
N TRP A 6 -9.79 -24.76 25.19
CA TRP A 6 -10.52 -23.49 25.13
C TRP A 6 -9.75 -22.46 25.98
N SER A 7 -9.72 -21.19 25.59
CA SER A 7 -9.15 -20.11 26.40
C SER A 7 -10.20 -19.02 26.63
N LEU A 8 -10.42 -18.68 27.90
CA LEU A 8 -11.46 -17.75 28.32
C LEU A 8 -11.10 -16.29 28.04
N PHE A 9 -12.14 -15.49 27.80
CA PHE A 9 -12.12 -14.04 27.92
C PHE A 9 -11.92 -13.60 29.38
N THR A 10 -11.25 -12.47 29.56
CA THR A 10 -11.35 -11.66 30.79
C THR A 10 -11.53 -10.20 30.41
N PHE A 11 -12.75 -9.68 30.63
CA PHE A 11 -13.04 -8.24 30.60
C PHE A 11 -12.50 -7.59 31.88
N VAL A 12 -11.81 -6.45 31.74
CA VAL A 12 -11.48 -5.57 32.89
C VAL A 12 -12.24 -4.27 32.71
N LEU A 13 -13.13 -4.01 33.67
CA LEU A 13 -13.99 -2.83 33.74
C LEU A 13 -13.28 -1.77 34.59
N ILE A 14 -12.98 -0.59 34.03
CA ILE A 14 -12.48 0.55 34.80
C ILE A 14 -13.52 1.67 34.75
N ALA A 15 -14.16 1.90 35.88
CA ALA A 15 -15.17 2.95 36.03
C ALA A 15 -14.50 4.31 36.27
N SER A 16 -15.02 5.33 35.59
CA SER A 16 -14.71 6.73 35.84
C SER A 16 -15.45 7.23 37.09
N LEU A 17 -14.74 7.98 37.94
CA LEU A 17 -15.36 8.77 39.01
C LEU A 17 -14.90 10.22 38.89
N PHE A 18 -15.87 11.09 38.62
CA PHE A 18 -15.71 12.54 38.78
C PHE A 18 -15.61 12.89 40.26
N SER A 19 -14.82 13.90 40.59
CA SER A 19 -15.06 14.73 41.77
C SER A 19 -14.65 16.16 41.46
N ALA A 20 -15.64 17.03 41.34
CA ALA A 20 -15.44 18.47 41.26
C ALA A 20 -15.33 19.06 42.66
N CYS A 21 -14.49 20.09 42.81
CA CYS A 21 -14.70 21.13 43.81
C CYS A 21 -14.40 22.49 43.19
N SER A 22 -15.23 23.46 43.54
CA SER A 22 -15.40 24.75 42.89
C SER A 22 -14.54 25.85 43.52
N THR A 23 -14.16 26.83 42.69
CA THR A 23 -14.11 28.30 42.91
C THR A 23 -13.97 28.84 44.36
N THR A 24 -13.24 29.93 44.65
CA THR A 24 -13.27 31.24 43.94
C THR A 24 -12.19 32.20 44.50
N SER A 25 -11.76 33.20 43.70
CA SER A 25 -11.29 34.57 44.11
C SER A 25 -10.06 34.75 45.04
N SER A 26 -9.22 35.79 44.95
CA SER A 26 -8.95 36.83 43.93
C SER A 26 -7.82 37.75 44.44
N SER A 27 -6.98 38.33 43.55
CA SER A 27 -6.12 39.54 43.76
C SER A 27 -5.05 39.47 44.89
N SER A 28 -3.90 40.16 44.84
CA SER A 28 -3.24 41.00 43.83
C SER A 28 -1.75 41.18 44.21
N SER A 29 -0.96 41.72 43.28
CA SER A 29 0.31 42.46 43.42
C SER A 29 0.95 42.59 44.82
N ASP A 30 2.25 42.27 44.94
CA ASP A 30 3.31 43.28 45.10
C ASP A 30 4.74 42.67 45.04
N ASN A 31 5.69 43.51 44.64
CA ASN A 31 7.14 43.33 44.46
C ASN A 31 7.81 44.61 45.08
N PRO A 32 9.15 44.78 45.24
CA PRO A 32 10.30 43.90 45.00
C PRO A 32 11.38 44.01 46.16
N GLU A 33 12.67 44.08 45.79
CA GLU A 33 13.93 44.35 46.55
C GLU A 33 14.62 43.09 47.17
N ASP A 34 15.73 42.57 46.62
CA ASP A 34 17.12 43.09 46.42
C ASP A 34 18.02 42.83 47.66
N THR A 35 19.32 42.51 47.63
CA THR A 35 20.42 42.31 46.64
C THR A 35 21.60 41.57 47.38
N PRO A 36 22.90 41.57 46.99
CA PRO A 36 23.55 41.27 45.70
C PRO A 36 24.78 40.31 45.80
N SER A 37 25.24 39.77 44.66
CA SER A 37 26.68 39.64 44.27
C SER A 37 26.77 39.04 42.83
N SER A 38 27.03 39.82 41.77
CA SER A 38 28.36 40.21 41.22
C SER A 38 29.33 39.04 40.97
N ASP A 39 29.96 38.80 39.82
CA ASP A 39 29.85 39.23 38.40
C ASP A 39 30.77 38.26 37.57
N SER A 40 30.87 38.18 36.22
CA SER A 40 30.35 39.02 35.14
C SER A 40 30.06 38.30 33.80
N LYS A 41 29.48 39.09 32.88
CA LYS A 41 29.50 39.09 31.40
C LYS A 41 30.76 38.50 30.72
N LEU A 42 30.75 38.04 29.46
CA LEU A 42 29.80 38.14 28.31
C LEU A 42 30.03 36.91 27.38
N GLY A 43 29.15 36.40 26.51
CA GLY A 43 27.74 36.66 26.20
C GLY A 43 27.43 36.41 24.71
N SER A 44 26.30 35.79 24.36
CA SER A 44 25.91 35.44 22.97
C SER A 44 24.41 35.66 22.73
N SER A 45 24.05 36.35 21.65
CA SER A 45 22.67 36.79 21.36
C SER A 45 21.86 35.71 20.66
N GLY A 46 21.00 35.02 21.41
CA GLY A 46 19.99 34.12 20.84
C GLY A 46 18.80 34.89 20.27
N SER A 47 18.67 34.93 18.95
CA SER A 47 17.44 35.41 18.29
C SER A 47 16.35 34.35 18.41
N LYS A 48 15.47 34.49 19.40
CA LYS A 48 14.13 33.91 19.32
C LYS A 48 13.28 34.79 18.41
N ASN A 49 12.93 34.26 17.24
CA ASN A 49 11.69 34.62 16.54
C ASN A 49 11.25 33.39 15.74
N GLY A 50 10.56 32.48 16.43
CA GLY A 50 9.81 31.43 15.77
C GLY A 50 8.41 31.95 15.49
N THR A 51 8.04 32.04 14.22
CA THR A 51 6.67 31.76 13.82
C THR A 51 6.69 30.36 13.23
N SER A 52 6.48 29.36 14.08
CA SER A 52 6.15 28.03 13.59
C SER A 52 4.85 28.18 12.80
N SER A 53 4.94 28.14 11.47
CA SER A 53 3.77 27.89 10.63
C SER A 53 3.12 26.64 11.19
N SER A 54 1.93 26.81 11.78
CA SER A 54 1.14 25.69 12.25
C SER A 54 0.67 24.96 11.01
N SER A 55 1.44 23.97 10.56
CA SER A 55 1.02 23.04 9.53
C SER A 55 -0.36 22.55 9.92
N TYR A 56 -1.37 22.92 9.12
CA TYR A 56 -2.69 22.42 9.43
C TYR A 56 -2.59 20.91 9.25
N LYS A 57 -3.02 20.14 10.24
CA LYS A 57 -3.26 18.73 9.96
C LYS A 57 -4.44 18.71 9.01
N ALA A 58 -4.32 18.03 7.87
CA ALA A 58 -5.46 17.81 6.98
C ALA A 58 -6.64 17.28 7.81
N GLU A 59 -7.88 17.63 7.43
CA GLU A 59 -9.08 17.05 8.06
C GLU A 59 -9.08 15.55 7.73
N SER A 60 -8.50 14.78 8.65
CA SER A 60 -8.38 13.33 8.59
C SER A 60 -9.77 12.74 8.60
N VAL A 61 -10.03 11.79 7.70
CA VAL A 61 -11.26 11.00 7.69
C VAL A 61 -11.52 10.48 9.10
N THR A 62 -12.70 10.81 9.62
CA THR A 62 -13.22 10.33 10.90
C THR A 62 -14.27 9.25 10.67
N ASP A 63 -14.59 8.48 11.71
CA ASP A 63 -15.67 7.49 11.65
C ASP A 63 -17.04 8.11 11.28
N ALA A 64 -17.21 9.43 11.47
CA ALA A 64 -18.42 10.16 11.10
C ALA A 64 -18.50 10.49 9.59
N ASP A 65 -17.37 10.47 8.87
CA ASP A 65 -17.31 10.62 7.41
C ASP A 65 -17.49 9.27 6.70
N LEU A 66 -17.34 8.14 7.41
CA LEU A 66 -17.61 6.82 6.87
C LEU A 66 -19.12 6.65 6.65
N VAL A 67 -19.51 6.22 5.44
CA VAL A 67 -20.87 5.73 5.22
C VAL A 67 -21.02 4.44 6.02
N ASP A 68 -21.95 4.43 6.99
CA ASP A 68 -22.39 3.19 7.63
C ASP A 68 -22.92 2.23 6.55
N VAL A 69 -22.14 1.19 6.27
CA VAL A 69 -22.47 0.15 5.29
C VAL A 69 -23.32 -0.97 5.88
N GLU A 70 -23.39 -1.11 7.21
CA GLU A 70 -24.20 -2.16 7.85
C GLU A 70 -25.69 -1.89 7.67
N LYS A 71 -26.11 -0.63 7.48
CA LYS A 71 -27.50 -0.30 7.09
C LYS A 71 -27.93 -0.94 5.75
N PHE A 72 -26.99 -1.31 4.87
CA PHE A 72 -27.24 -2.07 3.63
C PHE A 72 -27.04 -3.58 3.79
N ALA A 73 -26.47 -4.05 4.91
CA ALA A 73 -26.43 -5.48 5.25
C ALA A 73 -27.83 -6.06 5.52
N GLY A 74 -28.84 -5.19 5.69
CA GLY A 74 -30.27 -5.48 5.87
C GLY A 74 -30.99 -6.11 4.68
N GLN A 75 -30.30 -6.88 3.84
CA GLN A 75 -30.86 -7.91 2.96
C GLN A 75 -30.30 -9.31 3.28
N LYS A 76 -29.95 -9.56 4.54
CA LYS A 76 -30.18 -10.89 5.08
C LYS A 76 -31.69 -11.17 5.03
N GLU A 77 -32.12 -11.80 3.95
CA GLU A 77 -33.35 -12.59 3.95
C GLU A 77 -33.13 -13.72 4.96
N ASP A 78 -33.41 -13.44 6.24
CA ASP A 78 -33.52 -14.43 7.32
C ASP A 78 -34.89 -15.12 7.27
N THR A 79 -35.88 -14.47 6.64
CA THR A 79 -37.21 -15.03 6.36
C THR A 79 -37.77 -14.59 5.00
N VAL A 80 -38.59 -15.44 4.39
CA VAL A 80 -39.39 -15.13 3.19
C VAL A 80 -40.89 -15.39 3.44
N TYR A 81 -41.76 -14.64 2.77
CA TYR A 81 -43.22 -14.74 2.84
C TYR A 81 -43.78 -15.40 1.57
N ALA A 82 -44.60 -16.46 1.72
CA ALA A 82 -45.42 -16.97 0.62
C ALA A 82 -46.67 -16.11 0.38
N LYS A 83 -47.36 -16.37 -0.74
CA LYS A 83 -48.51 -15.60 -1.24
C LYS A 83 -49.71 -15.57 -0.28
N ASP A 84 -49.85 -16.62 0.55
CA ASP A 84 -50.85 -16.76 1.60
C ASP A 84 -50.43 -16.15 2.96
N GLY A 85 -49.27 -15.49 3.00
CA GLY A 85 -48.71 -14.86 4.21
C GLY A 85 -47.91 -15.79 5.11
N ILE A 86 -47.71 -17.06 4.70
CA ILE A 86 -46.91 -18.02 5.48
C ILE A 86 -45.44 -17.62 5.45
N VAL A 87 -44.81 -17.53 6.64
CA VAL A 87 -43.39 -17.21 6.82
C VAL A 87 -42.55 -18.49 6.87
N TYR A 88 -41.38 -18.44 6.23
CA TYR A 88 -40.35 -19.47 6.22
C TYR A 88 -39.02 -18.85 6.62
N ASN A 89 -38.19 -19.58 7.35
CA ASN A 89 -36.81 -19.14 7.59
C ASN A 89 -35.97 -19.44 6.35
N THR A 90 -34.89 -18.69 6.16
CA THR A 90 -34.02 -18.84 4.99
C THR A 90 -32.55 -19.01 5.38
N LEU A 91 -31.81 -19.70 4.51
CA LEU A 91 -30.42 -20.08 4.72
C LEU A 91 -29.64 -19.86 3.42
N ARG A 92 -28.53 -19.13 3.48
CA ARG A 92 -27.65 -18.92 2.33
C ARG A 92 -26.62 -20.04 2.23
N VAL A 93 -26.51 -20.64 1.04
CA VAL A 93 -25.46 -21.60 0.65
C VAL A 93 -24.96 -21.18 -0.73
N GLY A 94 -23.67 -20.87 -0.84
CA GLY A 94 -23.06 -20.40 -2.09
C GLY A 94 -23.87 -19.26 -2.77
N PRO A 95 -24.28 -19.44 -4.04
CA PRO A 95 -25.08 -18.49 -4.82
C PRO A 95 -26.60 -18.66 -4.62
N ALA A 96 -27.05 -19.34 -3.56
CA ALA A 96 -28.46 -19.68 -3.35
C ALA A 96 -28.95 -19.25 -1.96
N ILE A 97 -30.13 -18.62 -1.90
CA ILE A 97 -30.90 -18.43 -0.66
C ILE A 97 -32.01 -19.48 -0.63
N TRP A 98 -31.87 -20.45 0.26
CA TRP A 98 -32.79 -21.57 0.42
C TRP A 98 -33.86 -21.28 1.47
N MET A 99 -35.09 -21.71 1.21
CA MET A 99 -36.04 -21.94 2.30
C MET A 99 -35.55 -23.07 3.21
N ASN A 100 -35.60 -22.88 4.53
CA ASN A 100 -35.15 -23.88 5.50
C ASN A 100 -36.22 -24.95 5.77
N GLU A 101 -37.49 -24.63 5.60
CA GLU A 101 -38.60 -25.57 5.68
C GLU A 101 -39.15 -25.97 4.29
N ASN A 102 -39.88 -27.09 4.26
CA ASN A 102 -40.66 -27.45 3.07
C ASN A 102 -41.84 -26.47 2.92
N LEU A 103 -42.16 -26.12 1.67
CA LEU A 103 -43.28 -25.27 1.31
C LEU A 103 -44.60 -25.88 1.82
N ARG A 104 -45.44 -25.05 2.45
CA ARG A 104 -46.75 -25.41 3.02
C ARG A 104 -47.89 -24.51 2.53
N SER A 105 -47.64 -23.70 1.50
CA SER A 105 -48.62 -22.80 0.87
C SER A 105 -49.67 -23.59 0.11
N GLU A 106 -50.95 -23.29 0.29
CA GLU A 106 -52.01 -23.85 -0.56
C GLU A 106 -52.23 -23.02 -1.84
N GLU A 107 -51.77 -21.77 -1.86
CA GLU A 107 -51.90 -20.85 -2.99
C GLU A 107 -50.65 -20.83 -3.89
N PRO A 108 -50.80 -20.56 -5.20
CA PRO A 108 -52.04 -20.35 -5.93
C PRO A 108 -52.73 -21.68 -6.29
N PHE A 109 -54.03 -21.65 -6.59
CA PHE A 109 -54.80 -22.81 -7.12
C PHE A 109 -54.16 -23.55 -8.31
N GLU A 110 -53.23 -22.92 -9.03
CA GLU A 110 -52.44 -23.52 -10.12
C GLU A 110 -51.44 -24.58 -9.62
N ALA A 111 -51.04 -24.54 -8.35
CA ALA A 111 -50.12 -25.47 -7.71
C ALA A 111 -50.91 -26.47 -6.85
N LYS A 112 -51.54 -27.45 -7.50
CA LYS A 112 -52.39 -28.45 -6.83
C LYS A 112 -51.58 -29.20 -5.77
N SER A 113 -52.03 -29.14 -4.51
CA SER A 113 -51.31 -29.71 -3.36
C SER A 113 -52.20 -30.63 -2.51
N ALA A 114 -51.57 -31.41 -1.64
CA ALA A 114 -52.23 -32.26 -0.64
C ALA A 114 -51.32 -32.48 0.57
N CYS A 115 -51.94 -32.77 1.72
CA CYS A 115 -51.24 -33.30 2.88
C CYS A 115 -51.00 -34.80 2.75
N TYR A 116 -49.94 -35.31 3.38
CA TYR A 116 -49.74 -36.75 3.54
C TYR A 116 -50.96 -37.37 4.23
N GLU A 117 -51.58 -38.38 3.61
CA GLU A 117 -52.85 -39.02 4.03
C GLU A 117 -54.04 -38.04 4.21
N TYR A 118 -54.00 -36.87 3.58
CA TYR A 118 -54.98 -35.78 3.73
C TYR A 118 -55.12 -35.23 5.17
N ASP A 119 -54.12 -35.42 6.03
CA ASP A 119 -54.09 -34.86 7.40
C ASP A 119 -53.34 -33.52 7.46
N GLU A 120 -54.05 -32.43 7.77
CA GLU A 120 -53.48 -31.07 7.91
C GLU A 120 -52.39 -30.97 9.00
N ILE A 121 -52.35 -31.88 9.98
CA ILE A 121 -51.25 -31.97 10.95
C ILE A 121 -49.94 -32.34 10.23
N ASN A 122 -49.99 -33.20 9.21
CA ASN A 122 -48.81 -33.55 8.42
C ASN A 122 -48.37 -32.37 7.55
N CYS A 123 -49.29 -31.61 6.94
CA CYS A 123 -48.96 -30.37 6.22
C CYS A 123 -48.23 -29.36 7.11
N SER A 124 -48.75 -29.14 8.33
CA SER A 124 -48.17 -28.21 9.31
C SER A 124 -46.78 -28.62 9.77
N LYS A 125 -46.46 -29.92 9.74
CA LYS A 125 -45.21 -30.48 10.29
C LYS A 125 -44.13 -30.79 9.25
N TYR A 126 -44.51 -31.21 8.05
CA TYR A 126 -43.58 -31.68 7.02
C TYR A 126 -43.68 -30.92 5.68
N GLY A 127 -44.59 -29.96 5.56
CA GLY A 127 -44.92 -29.26 4.31
C GLY A 127 -46.09 -29.89 3.56
N ARG A 128 -46.62 -29.14 2.59
CA ARG A 128 -47.56 -29.65 1.58
C ARG A 128 -46.78 -30.46 0.54
N LEU A 129 -47.42 -31.47 -0.03
CA LEU A 129 -46.92 -32.18 -1.20
C LEU A 129 -47.61 -31.61 -2.44
N TYR A 130 -46.87 -31.32 -3.49
CA TYR A 130 -47.36 -30.69 -4.72
C TYR A 130 -47.40 -31.71 -5.86
N LEU A 131 -48.52 -31.71 -6.57
CA LEU A 131 -48.76 -32.57 -7.73
C LEU A 131 -47.89 -32.12 -8.90
N TYR A 132 -47.09 -33.05 -9.43
CA TYR A 132 -46.39 -32.88 -10.69
C TYR A 132 -47.19 -33.58 -11.80
N ASN A 133 -47.84 -32.77 -12.66
CA ASN A 133 -48.45 -33.20 -13.92
C ASN A 133 -48.70 -31.96 -14.81
N LYS A 134 -49.21 -32.16 -16.02
CA LYS A 134 -49.50 -31.07 -16.99
C LYS A 134 -50.58 -30.06 -16.55
N GLU A 135 -51.30 -30.32 -15.46
CA GLU A 135 -52.37 -29.47 -14.95
C GLU A 135 -52.01 -28.76 -13.62
N SER A 136 -50.75 -28.87 -13.18
CA SER A 136 -50.29 -28.36 -11.90
C SER A 136 -48.90 -27.76 -12.06
N ASN A 137 -48.68 -26.57 -11.50
CA ASN A 137 -47.42 -25.86 -11.58
C ASN A 137 -46.82 -25.63 -10.19
N PRO A 138 -46.07 -26.60 -9.62
CA PRO A 138 -45.52 -26.49 -8.26
C PRO A 138 -44.66 -25.25 -8.01
N VAL A 139 -43.91 -24.76 -9.01
CA VAL A 139 -43.10 -23.53 -8.84
C VAL A 139 -43.96 -22.28 -8.64
N ALA A 140 -45.23 -22.28 -9.08
CA ALA A 140 -46.14 -21.16 -8.86
C ALA A 140 -46.47 -20.91 -7.38
N ALA A 141 -46.31 -21.91 -6.50
CA ALA A 141 -46.49 -21.76 -5.05
C ALA A 141 -45.25 -21.23 -4.32
N CYS A 142 -44.10 -21.12 -5.00
CA CYS A 142 -42.94 -20.46 -4.42
C CYS A 142 -43.21 -18.96 -4.16
N PRO A 143 -42.52 -18.36 -3.16
CA PRO A 143 -42.48 -16.91 -2.98
C PRO A 143 -42.05 -16.13 -4.24
N GLU A 144 -42.28 -14.82 -4.23
CA GLU A 144 -41.76 -13.91 -5.27
C GLU A 144 -40.22 -13.99 -5.34
N ASP A 145 -39.66 -14.03 -6.55
CA ASP A 145 -38.25 -14.31 -6.88
C ASP A 145 -37.68 -15.69 -6.46
N TYR A 146 -38.48 -16.56 -5.85
CA TYR A 146 -38.08 -17.93 -5.53
C TYR A 146 -38.56 -18.90 -6.62
N THR A 147 -37.72 -19.90 -6.92
CA THR A 147 -37.96 -20.93 -7.94
C THR A 147 -37.66 -22.33 -7.39
N LEU A 148 -37.88 -23.37 -8.19
CA LEU A 148 -37.38 -24.71 -7.88
C LEU A 148 -35.85 -24.76 -8.09
N PRO A 149 -35.09 -25.38 -7.17
CA PRO A 149 -33.66 -25.62 -7.36
C PRO A 149 -33.40 -26.65 -8.47
N SER A 150 -32.21 -26.60 -9.05
CA SER A 150 -31.68 -27.69 -9.87
C SER A 150 -31.13 -28.82 -9.00
N ILE A 151 -30.89 -29.99 -9.60
CA ILE A 151 -30.27 -31.12 -8.88
C ILE A 151 -28.85 -30.78 -8.40
N GLY A 152 -28.09 -29.97 -9.15
CA GLY A 152 -26.75 -29.50 -8.75
C GLY A 152 -26.77 -28.67 -7.46
N LEU A 153 -27.72 -27.73 -7.34
CA LEU A 153 -27.91 -26.96 -6.11
C LEU A 153 -28.30 -27.86 -4.92
N TRP A 154 -29.13 -28.89 -5.13
CA TRP A 154 -29.45 -29.86 -4.09
C TRP A 154 -28.25 -30.66 -3.58
N LYS A 155 -27.30 -31.02 -4.46
CA LYS A 155 -26.02 -31.63 -4.06
C LYS A 155 -25.22 -30.67 -3.18
N GLU A 156 -25.02 -29.44 -3.66
CA GLU A 156 -24.30 -28.38 -2.94
C GLU A 156 -24.85 -28.18 -1.52
N LEU A 157 -26.19 -28.06 -1.38
CA LEU A 157 -26.84 -27.91 -0.08
C LEU A 157 -26.52 -29.10 0.86
N TYR A 158 -26.58 -30.33 0.35
CA TYR A 158 -26.35 -31.55 1.16
C TYR A 158 -24.88 -31.78 1.50
N GLU A 159 -23.96 -31.38 0.62
CA GLU A 159 -22.51 -31.51 0.81
C GLU A 159 -21.91 -30.36 1.64
N SER A 160 -22.66 -29.26 1.85
CA SER A 160 -22.22 -28.10 2.62
C SER A 160 -22.27 -28.28 4.14
N ASP A 161 -21.32 -27.67 4.86
CA ASP A 161 -21.18 -27.71 6.32
C ASP A 161 -22.28 -26.94 7.10
N VAL A 162 -23.37 -26.49 6.45
CA VAL A 162 -24.42 -25.66 7.07
C VAL A 162 -25.40 -26.44 7.95
N GLY A 163 -25.26 -27.77 8.02
CA GLY A 163 -26.11 -28.63 8.86
C GLY A 163 -27.53 -28.82 8.31
N PHE A 164 -27.69 -28.86 6.98
CA PHE A 164 -28.97 -29.16 6.33
C PHE A 164 -29.48 -30.56 6.69
N GLU A 165 -30.72 -30.65 7.16
CA GLU A 165 -31.44 -31.92 7.37
C GLU A 165 -32.70 -31.99 6.48
N PRO A 166 -32.85 -33.04 5.64
CA PRO A 166 -34.08 -33.28 4.89
C PRO A 166 -35.31 -33.45 5.80
N VAL A 167 -36.41 -32.76 5.46
CA VAL A 167 -37.69 -32.91 6.16
C VAL A 167 -38.48 -34.05 5.53
N PHE A 168 -38.38 -35.22 6.16
CA PHE A 168 -38.92 -36.52 5.68
C PHE A 168 -40.47 -36.59 5.65
N ALA A 169 -41.07 -35.93 4.65
CA ALA A 169 -42.52 -35.83 4.44
C ALA A 169 -43.18 -37.08 3.83
N GLY A 170 -42.40 -38.13 3.52
CA GLY A 170 -42.88 -39.28 2.76
C GLY A 170 -42.93 -39.02 1.26
N ALA A 171 -43.56 -39.94 0.54
CA ALA A 171 -43.83 -39.84 -0.89
C ALA A 171 -45.26 -40.31 -1.20
N CYS A 172 -45.98 -39.59 -2.06
CA CYS A 172 -47.32 -39.98 -2.47
C CYS A 172 -47.46 -39.99 -4.00
N ASN A 173 -48.43 -40.76 -4.51
CA ASN A 173 -48.78 -40.81 -5.93
C ASN A 173 -50.32 -40.90 -6.03
N LYS A 174 -50.90 -40.24 -7.03
CA LYS A 174 -52.35 -40.27 -7.25
C LYS A 174 -52.73 -41.32 -8.29
N ARG A 175 -53.51 -42.30 -7.85
CA ARG A 175 -54.29 -43.21 -8.71
C ARG A 175 -55.77 -42.86 -8.53
N ASP A 176 -56.62 -43.83 -8.18
CA ASP A 176 -58.00 -43.58 -7.77
C ASP A 176 -58.07 -42.83 -6.42
N THR A 177 -57.06 -43.01 -5.56
CA THR A 177 -56.86 -42.29 -4.30
C THR A 177 -55.38 -41.85 -4.18
N LEU A 178 -55.07 -41.05 -3.16
CA LEU A 178 -53.69 -40.67 -2.83
C LEU A 178 -53.03 -41.81 -2.06
N GLU A 179 -52.15 -42.55 -2.72
CA GLU A 179 -51.34 -43.61 -2.11
C GLU A 179 -50.03 -43.00 -1.58
N CYS A 180 -49.81 -43.09 -0.27
CA CYS A 180 -48.66 -42.50 0.43
C CYS A 180 -47.85 -43.57 1.18
N ASP A 181 -46.52 -43.42 1.21
CA ASP A 181 -45.61 -44.28 1.98
C ASP A 181 -44.37 -43.51 2.49
N GLY A 182 -43.65 -44.10 3.45
CA GLY A 182 -42.32 -43.67 3.89
C GLY A 182 -42.29 -42.39 4.74
N LEU A 183 -43.40 -42.01 5.38
CA LEU A 183 -43.42 -40.86 6.30
C LEU A 183 -42.31 -40.99 7.38
N LYS A 184 -41.53 -39.92 7.59
CA LYS A 184 -40.33 -39.87 8.46
C LYS A 184 -39.10 -40.64 7.98
N SER A 185 -39.16 -41.42 6.89
CA SER A 185 -38.03 -42.19 6.34
C SER A 185 -37.64 -41.83 4.90
N THR A 186 -38.55 -41.30 4.07
CA THR A 186 -38.25 -40.81 2.72
C THR A 186 -38.76 -39.37 2.51
N VAL A 187 -38.18 -38.66 1.55
CA VAL A 187 -38.76 -37.45 0.95
C VAL A 187 -38.30 -37.33 -0.50
N ARG A 188 -39.23 -36.98 -1.38
CA ARG A 188 -38.95 -36.63 -2.79
C ARG A 188 -39.08 -35.13 -2.96
N TYR A 189 -37.98 -34.46 -3.24
CA TYR A 189 -37.99 -33.03 -3.58
C TYR A 189 -38.00 -32.84 -5.09
N LEU A 190 -38.96 -32.05 -5.59
CA LEU A 190 -39.02 -31.70 -7.02
C LEU A 190 -37.90 -30.71 -7.38
N ALA A 191 -37.26 -30.91 -8.53
CA ALA A 191 -36.28 -30.01 -9.12
C ALA A 191 -36.85 -29.27 -10.35
N ASN A 192 -36.11 -28.31 -10.89
CA ASN A 192 -36.54 -27.45 -11.99
C ASN A 192 -36.40 -28.04 -13.41
N ASP A 193 -36.02 -29.31 -13.52
CA ASP A 193 -35.61 -29.99 -14.76
C ASP A 193 -36.32 -31.34 -14.96
N ASP A 194 -37.59 -31.42 -14.54
CA ASP A 194 -38.43 -32.63 -14.58
C ASP A 194 -37.86 -33.85 -13.82
N ARG A 195 -36.94 -33.61 -12.88
CA ARG A 195 -36.38 -34.62 -11.97
C ARG A 195 -36.74 -34.35 -10.51
N ALA A 196 -36.44 -35.32 -9.66
CA ALA A 196 -36.55 -35.22 -8.23
C ALA A 196 -35.33 -35.84 -7.53
N ILE A 197 -34.82 -35.16 -6.50
CA ILE A 197 -33.88 -35.76 -5.56
C ILE A 197 -34.67 -36.45 -4.44
N VAL A 198 -34.31 -37.68 -4.14
CA VAL A 198 -34.99 -38.52 -3.15
C VAL A 198 -34.00 -38.83 -2.03
N PHE A 199 -34.29 -38.34 -0.83
CA PHE A 199 -33.53 -38.67 0.37
C PHE A 199 -34.21 -39.81 1.11
N ASP A 200 -33.47 -40.88 1.36
CA ASP A 200 -33.90 -42.02 2.16
C ASP A 200 -33.04 -42.12 3.42
N LYS A 201 -33.70 -42.33 4.57
CA LYS A 201 -33.08 -42.55 5.87
C LYS A 201 -33.32 -43.98 6.33
N ASP A 202 -32.24 -44.69 6.60
CA ASP A 202 -32.29 -46.07 7.06
C ASP A 202 -32.66 -46.21 8.56
N SER A 203 -32.79 -47.45 9.02
CA SER A 203 -33.12 -47.78 10.42
C SER A 203 -32.03 -47.38 11.43
N ALA A 204 -30.81 -47.09 10.98
CA ALA A 204 -29.72 -46.58 11.81
C ALA A 204 -29.64 -45.03 11.82
N GLY A 205 -30.50 -44.37 11.03
CA GLY A 205 -30.51 -42.91 10.86
C GLY A 205 -29.54 -42.39 9.80
N HIS A 206 -28.88 -43.27 9.04
CA HIS A 206 -28.02 -42.86 7.93
C HIS A 206 -28.88 -42.33 6.78
N ILE A 207 -28.51 -41.16 6.26
CA ILE A 207 -29.18 -40.51 5.13
C ILE A 207 -28.37 -40.77 3.86
N SER A 208 -29.08 -41.06 2.79
CA SER A 208 -28.56 -41.24 1.43
C SER A 208 -29.51 -40.57 0.45
N TYR A 209 -29.02 -40.20 -0.73
CA TYR A 209 -29.87 -39.65 -1.78
C TYR A 209 -29.66 -40.34 -3.13
N LYS A 210 -30.66 -40.20 -3.99
CA LYS A 210 -30.66 -40.61 -5.39
C LYS A 210 -31.45 -39.62 -6.23
N VAL A 211 -31.11 -39.48 -7.49
CA VAL A 211 -31.85 -38.66 -8.46
C VAL A 211 -32.73 -39.59 -9.30
N LEU A 212 -33.98 -39.21 -9.51
CA LEU A 212 -34.96 -39.94 -10.33
C LEU A 212 -35.73 -38.95 -11.20
N ASP A 213 -36.28 -39.41 -12.33
CA ASP A 213 -37.23 -38.62 -13.12
C ASP A 213 -38.53 -38.38 -12.33
N ALA A 214 -39.13 -37.20 -12.49
CA ALA A 214 -40.42 -36.90 -11.92
C ALA A 214 -41.53 -37.67 -12.67
N VAL A 215 -42.34 -38.40 -11.93
CA VAL A 215 -43.40 -39.27 -12.47
C VAL A 215 -44.71 -38.50 -12.50
N ASP A 216 -45.41 -38.55 -13.63
CA ASP A 216 -46.72 -37.94 -13.80
C ASP A 216 -47.71 -38.42 -12.72
N ASN A 217 -48.41 -37.47 -12.10
CA ASN A 217 -49.29 -37.67 -10.93
C ASN A 217 -48.58 -38.10 -9.62
N GLY A 218 -47.26 -37.97 -9.56
CA GLY A 218 -46.51 -37.99 -8.31
C GLY A 218 -46.74 -36.71 -7.49
N PHE A 219 -46.65 -36.85 -6.16
CA PHE A 219 -46.75 -35.76 -5.19
C PHE A 219 -45.40 -35.58 -4.48
N TYR A 220 -44.84 -34.37 -4.57
CA TYR A 220 -43.47 -34.05 -4.19
C TYR A 220 -43.42 -32.98 -3.11
N SER A 221 -42.46 -33.06 -2.21
CA SER A 221 -42.11 -31.91 -1.37
C SER A 221 -41.48 -30.83 -2.25
N VAL A 222 -41.82 -29.57 -1.98
CA VAL A 222 -41.20 -28.41 -2.61
C VAL A 222 -40.41 -27.66 -1.54
N ARG A 223 -39.21 -27.21 -1.91
CA ARG A 223 -38.39 -26.28 -1.14
C ARG A 223 -37.79 -25.34 -2.16
N CYS A 224 -38.21 -24.07 -2.11
CA CYS A 224 -37.81 -23.11 -3.13
C CYS A 224 -36.48 -22.46 -2.78
N VAL A 225 -35.82 -21.94 -3.82
CA VAL A 225 -34.55 -21.23 -3.73
C VAL A 225 -34.66 -19.91 -4.48
N LYS A 226 -34.11 -18.82 -3.93
CA LYS A 226 -33.84 -17.59 -4.66
C LYS A 226 -32.37 -17.63 -5.12
N PRO A 227 -32.11 -17.77 -6.44
CA PRO A 227 -30.75 -17.68 -6.95
C PRO A 227 -30.21 -16.26 -6.78
N ARG A 228 -28.93 -16.15 -6.44
CA ARG A 228 -28.15 -14.91 -6.51
C ARG A 228 -27.00 -15.08 -7.48
N THR A 229 -26.57 -13.97 -8.06
CA THR A 229 -25.47 -13.92 -9.05
C THR A 229 -24.16 -13.45 -8.43
N ILE A 230 -23.96 -13.66 -7.13
CA ILE A 230 -22.79 -13.17 -6.40
C ILE A 230 -22.36 -14.08 -5.25
N VAL A 231 -21.05 -14.35 -5.20
CA VAL A 231 -20.36 -15.05 -4.11
C VAL A 231 -19.04 -14.34 -3.78
N GLU A 232 -18.49 -14.55 -2.59
CA GLU A 232 -17.22 -13.92 -2.22
C GLU A 232 -16.03 -14.60 -2.89
N LYS A 233 -16.05 -15.94 -2.99
CA LYS A 233 -14.90 -16.76 -3.39
C LYS A 233 -15.27 -17.83 -4.41
N MET A 234 -14.28 -18.28 -5.18
CA MET A 234 -14.44 -19.40 -6.13
C MET A 234 -14.91 -20.71 -5.46
N VAL A 235 -14.57 -20.92 -4.18
CA VAL A 235 -14.96 -22.12 -3.42
C VAL A 235 -16.43 -22.12 -2.99
N GLU A 236 -17.12 -20.99 -3.12
CA GLU A 236 -18.56 -20.84 -2.87
C GLU A 236 -19.39 -21.05 -4.14
N LEU A 237 -18.77 -21.45 -5.25
CA LEU A 237 -19.47 -21.85 -6.47
C LEU A 237 -19.85 -23.34 -6.40
N PRO A 238 -21.07 -23.73 -6.80
CA PRO A 238 -21.46 -25.14 -6.88
C PRO A 238 -20.59 -25.92 -7.87
N ILE A 239 -20.62 -27.24 -7.73
CA ILE A 239 -20.02 -28.16 -8.72
C ILE A 239 -20.68 -27.89 -10.08
N CYS A 240 -19.87 -27.47 -11.05
CA CYS A 240 -20.33 -27.29 -12.42
C CYS A 240 -20.40 -28.65 -13.12
N ASP A 241 -21.59 -29.24 -13.15
CA ASP A 241 -21.87 -30.48 -13.88
C ASP A 241 -23.21 -30.39 -14.63
N ASN A 242 -23.59 -31.47 -15.31
CA ASN A 242 -24.86 -31.55 -16.05
C ASN A 242 -26.13 -31.47 -15.18
N ASP A 243 -26.00 -31.47 -13.85
CA ASP A 243 -27.11 -31.28 -12.93
C ASP A 243 -27.27 -29.81 -12.48
N LEU A 244 -26.31 -28.93 -12.75
CA LEU A 244 -26.37 -27.49 -12.46
C LEU A 244 -27.08 -26.70 -13.59
N VAL A 245 -28.31 -27.12 -13.92
CA VAL A 245 -29.08 -26.58 -15.04
C VAL A 245 -29.64 -25.18 -14.73
N ASN A 246 -29.69 -24.31 -15.75
CA ASN A 246 -30.24 -22.94 -15.70
C ASN A 246 -29.56 -21.97 -14.71
N MET A 247 -28.31 -22.23 -14.31
CA MET A 247 -27.58 -21.32 -13.43
C MET A 247 -27.17 -20.03 -14.18
N PRO A 248 -27.47 -18.82 -13.65
CA PRO A 248 -26.98 -17.58 -14.23
C PRO A 248 -25.47 -17.44 -14.04
N ASN A 249 -24.86 -16.47 -14.74
CA ASN A 249 -23.46 -16.12 -14.50
C ASN A 249 -23.29 -15.57 -13.07
N ILE A 250 -22.22 -15.96 -12.39
CA ILE A 250 -21.97 -15.58 -10.98
C ILE A 250 -20.76 -14.66 -10.93
N TYR A 251 -20.90 -13.49 -10.33
CA TYR A 251 -19.80 -12.60 -9.96
C TYR A 251 -19.09 -13.10 -8.70
N VAL A 252 -17.77 -13.25 -8.78
CA VAL A 252 -16.91 -13.67 -7.68
C VAL A 252 -16.07 -12.48 -7.23
N ILE A 253 -16.34 -12.00 -6.02
CA ILE A 253 -15.78 -10.74 -5.50
C ILE A 253 -14.24 -10.82 -5.42
N GLU A 254 -13.68 -11.93 -4.90
CA GLU A 254 -12.23 -12.15 -4.82
C GLU A 254 -11.51 -12.03 -6.18
N LYS A 255 -12.22 -12.29 -7.29
CA LYS A 255 -11.66 -12.26 -8.65
C LYS A 255 -11.98 -10.98 -9.42
N GLU A 256 -12.92 -10.16 -8.94
CA GLU A 256 -13.51 -9.05 -9.68
C GLU A 256 -13.98 -9.47 -11.11
N ARG A 257 -14.52 -10.69 -11.21
CA ARG A 257 -14.89 -11.35 -12.46
C ARG A 257 -16.17 -12.15 -12.31
N SER A 258 -16.83 -12.38 -13.44
CA SER A 258 -17.96 -13.30 -13.50
C SER A 258 -17.59 -14.59 -14.19
N TYR A 259 -18.29 -15.65 -13.81
CA TYR A 259 -18.07 -17.00 -14.28
C TYR A 259 -19.36 -17.61 -14.80
N HIS A 260 -19.25 -18.41 -15.86
CA HIS A 260 -20.30 -19.22 -16.43
C HIS A 260 -19.95 -20.69 -16.20
N CYS A 261 -20.93 -21.53 -15.86
CA CYS A 261 -20.71 -22.97 -15.78
C CYS A 261 -20.90 -23.59 -17.16
N ASP A 262 -19.81 -24.04 -17.77
CA ASP A 262 -19.87 -24.92 -18.93
C ASP A 262 -20.13 -26.35 -18.44
N THR A 263 -21.38 -26.82 -18.57
CA THR A 263 -21.76 -28.16 -18.10
C THR A 263 -21.22 -29.29 -18.98
N TYR A 264 -20.74 -28.98 -20.20
CA TYR A 264 -20.15 -29.95 -21.11
C TYR A 264 -18.71 -30.28 -20.70
N ASP A 265 -17.89 -29.24 -20.49
CA ASP A 265 -16.51 -29.37 -20.02
C ASP A 265 -16.42 -29.47 -18.47
N GLN A 266 -17.54 -29.27 -17.76
CA GLN A 266 -17.71 -29.41 -16.30
C GLN A 266 -16.81 -28.45 -15.50
N GLN A 267 -16.78 -27.19 -15.93
CA GLN A 267 -15.90 -26.17 -15.35
C GLN A 267 -16.52 -24.76 -15.35
N TRP A 268 -16.00 -23.91 -14.46
CA TRP A 268 -16.37 -22.49 -14.38
C TRP A 268 -15.42 -21.64 -15.23
N ASP A 269 -15.91 -21.16 -16.37
CA ASP A 269 -15.16 -20.31 -17.30
C ASP A 269 -15.40 -18.81 -17.05
N GLU A 270 -14.34 -18.00 -17.12
CA GLU A 270 -14.44 -16.54 -16.99
C GLU A 270 -15.26 -15.94 -18.14
N THR A 271 -16.20 -15.07 -17.81
CA THR A 271 -17.04 -14.37 -18.78
C THR A 271 -17.04 -12.86 -18.55
N THR A 272 -17.01 -12.10 -19.65
CA THR A 272 -17.18 -10.63 -19.63
C THR A 272 -18.61 -10.19 -19.34
N SER A 273 -19.56 -11.13 -19.39
CA SER A 273 -20.97 -10.95 -19.05
C SER A 273 -21.18 -11.07 -17.54
N GLY A 274 -20.69 -10.09 -16.79
CA GLY A 274 -21.07 -9.94 -15.38
C GLY A 274 -22.48 -9.41 -15.25
N VAL A 275 -23.43 -10.32 -15.03
CA VAL A 275 -24.87 -10.05 -15.03
C VAL A 275 -25.45 -10.38 -13.67
N CYS A 276 -26.21 -9.44 -13.10
CA CYS A 276 -27.14 -9.73 -12.00
C CYS A 276 -28.58 -9.78 -12.49
N LEU A 277 -29.42 -10.55 -11.80
CA LEU A 277 -30.81 -10.78 -12.20
C LEU A 277 -31.61 -9.47 -12.14
N ALA A 278 -32.69 -9.39 -12.93
CA ALA A 278 -33.60 -8.25 -12.86
C ALA A 278 -34.27 -8.11 -11.47
N SER A 279 -34.41 -9.21 -10.73
CA SER A 279 -34.85 -9.27 -9.33
C SER A 279 -33.79 -8.82 -8.32
N GLU A 280 -32.52 -8.75 -8.73
CA GLU A 280 -31.42 -8.20 -7.92
C GLU A 280 -31.17 -6.72 -8.22
N GLU A 281 -31.87 -6.07 -9.17
CA GLU A 281 -31.58 -4.68 -9.55
C GLU A 281 -31.80 -3.70 -8.38
N LYS A 282 -30.72 -3.01 -7.98
CA LYS A 282 -30.55 -2.18 -6.77
C LYS A 282 -30.36 -2.95 -5.45
N ASP A 283 -30.25 -4.28 -5.47
CA ASP A 283 -29.75 -5.01 -4.31
C ASP A 283 -28.30 -4.61 -4.03
N PHE A 284 -27.95 -4.66 -2.74
CA PHE A 284 -26.63 -4.41 -2.24
C PHE A 284 -25.97 -5.70 -1.76
N TYR A 285 -24.65 -5.78 -1.90
CA TYR A 285 -23.85 -6.84 -1.30
C TYR A 285 -22.78 -6.21 -0.39
N LEU A 286 -22.81 -6.53 0.91
CA LEU A 286 -21.75 -6.14 1.83
C LEU A 286 -20.57 -7.11 1.68
N MET A 287 -19.44 -6.60 1.21
CA MET A 287 -18.14 -7.25 1.27
C MET A 287 -17.35 -6.72 2.47
N ASN A 288 -16.25 -7.38 2.86
CA ASN A 288 -15.45 -6.97 4.02
C ASN A 288 -14.96 -5.51 3.91
N GLY A 289 -15.61 -4.59 4.64
CA GLY A 289 -15.32 -3.14 4.59
C GLY A 289 -15.81 -2.41 3.32
N GLY A 290 -16.67 -3.02 2.51
CA GLY A 290 -17.13 -2.44 1.24
C GLY A 290 -18.53 -2.86 0.81
N LEU A 291 -19.04 -2.22 -0.23
CA LEU A 291 -20.41 -2.32 -0.70
C LEU A 291 -20.44 -2.43 -2.23
N LEU A 292 -21.04 -3.49 -2.75
CA LEU A 292 -21.40 -3.61 -4.17
C LEU A 292 -22.89 -3.32 -4.34
N VAL A 293 -23.26 -2.89 -5.53
CA VAL A 293 -24.66 -2.69 -5.96
C VAL A 293 -24.87 -3.35 -7.31
N CYS A 294 -26.02 -4.02 -7.48
CA CYS A 294 -26.48 -4.47 -8.79
C CYS A 294 -27.13 -3.27 -9.51
N ARG A 295 -26.53 -2.82 -10.62
CA ARG A 295 -27.00 -1.65 -11.37
C ARG A 295 -26.85 -1.84 -12.87
N ASN A 296 -27.94 -1.64 -13.61
CA ASN A 296 -28.05 -1.99 -15.03
C ASN A 296 -27.75 -3.49 -15.27
N GLN A 297 -28.28 -4.35 -14.41
CA GLN A 297 -28.03 -5.80 -14.39
C GLN A 297 -26.53 -6.14 -14.32
N LYS A 298 -25.69 -5.36 -13.61
CA LYS A 298 -24.30 -5.73 -13.31
C LYS A 298 -23.93 -5.44 -11.85
N TRP A 299 -23.26 -6.37 -11.18
CA TRP A 299 -22.59 -6.10 -9.90
C TRP A 299 -21.42 -5.12 -10.10
N GLN A 300 -21.41 -4.05 -9.34
CA GLN A 300 -20.42 -2.97 -9.43
C GLN A 300 -20.11 -2.41 -8.04
N VAL A 301 -18.92 -1.82 -7.87
CA VAL A 301 -18.57 -1.04 -6.67
C VAL A 301 -19.58 0.09 -6.48
N ALA A 302 -20.26 0.10 -5.33
CA ALA A 302 -21.25 1.13 -5.01
C ALA A 302 -20.56 2.48 -4.83
N THR A 303 -21.25 3.54 -5.27
CA THR A 303 -20.81 4.93 -5.12
C THR A 303 -21.72 5.63 -4.11
N ILE A 304 -21.30 6.81 -3.63
CA ILE A 304 -22.11 7.63 -2.70
C ILE A 304 -23.53 7.94 -3.26
N ARG A 305 -23.70 7.90 -4.59
CA ARG A 305 -24.99 8.10 -5.27
C ARG A 305 -25.94 6.91 -5.11
N ASP A 306 -25.40 5.71 -4.94
CA ASP A 306 -26.16 4.47 -4.70
C ASP A 306 -26.56 4.38 -3.22
N ALA A 307 -25.70 4.85 -2.31
CA ALA A 307 -25.94 4.86 -0.86
C ALA A 307 -27.08 5.80 -0.39
N GLY A 308 -27.73 6.54 -1.30
CA GLY A 308 -28.88 7.41 -0.98
C GLY A 308 -28.55 8.68 -0.19
N GLU A 309 -27.26 8.98 0.03
CA GLU A 309 -26.84 10.18 0.76
C GLU A 309 -27.21 11.44 0.00
N LYS A 310 -27.74 12.43 0.73
CA LYS A 310 -28.22 13.69 0.14
C LYS A 310 -27.09 14.67 -0.03
N CYS A 311 -26.95 15.20 -1.24
CA CYS A 311 -26.17 16.40 -1.49
C CYS A 311 -27.13 17.53 -1.85
N THR A 312 -27.46 18.37 -0.87
CA THR A 312 -28.21 19.62 -1.03
C THR A 312 -27.39 20.80 -0.50
N LYS A 313 -27.96 22.00 -0.54
CA LYS A 313 -27.30 23.21 0.00
C LYS A 313 -26.98 23.14 1.50
N ALA A 314 -27.66 22.28 2.26
CA ALA A 314 -27.39 22.07 3.68
C ALA A 314 -26.14 21.20 3.92
N GLU A 315 -25.77 20.34 2.97
CA GLU A 315 -24.65 19.41 3.05
C GLU A 315 -23.43 19.85 2.22
N LEU A 316 -23.41 21.08 1.70
CA LEU A 316 -22.27 21.59 0.91
C LEU A 316 -20.96 21.50 1.69
N TYR A 317 -19.96 20.91 1.04
CA TYR A 317 -18.65 20.59 1.58
C TYR A 317 -18.62 19.54 2.71
N ASN A 318 -19.74 18.84 2.97
CA ASN A 318 -19.66 17.58 3.69
C ASN A 318 -18.94 16.55 2.82
N GLU A 319 -18.11 15.74 3.47
CA GLU A 319 -17.30 14.72 2.84
C GLU A 319 -17.74 13.34 3.35
N TYR A 320 -17.72 12.35 2.47
CA TYR A 320 -18.14 10.98 2.81
C TYR A 320 -17.18 9.97 2.20
N VAL A 321 -16.97 8.86 2.87
CA VAL A 321 -16.14 7.74 2.40
C VAL A 321 -16.98 6.49 2.24
N LEU A 322 -16.92 5.90 1.06
CA LEU A 322 -17.53 4.62 0.73
C LEU A 322 -16.56 3.86 -0.18
N ASN A 323 -16.33 2.56 0.06
CA ASN A 323 -15.39 1.75 -0.73
C ASN A 323 -13.99 2.38 -0.83
N SER A 324 -13.47 2.90 0.29
CA SER A 324 -12.22 3.67 0.38
C SER A 324 -12.14 4.91 -0.52
N THR A 325 -13.24 5.29 -1.17
CA THR A 325 -13.32 6.43 -2.07
C THR A 325 -13.96 7.60 -1.34
N ARG A 326 -13.26 8.74 -1.31
CA ARG A 326 -13.70 9.97 -0.64
C ARG A 326 -14.47 10.86 -1.63
N TYR A 327 -15.65 11.29 -1.23
CA TYR A 327 -16.55 12.15 -1.99
C TYR A 327 -16.79 13.46 -1.25
N VAL A 328 -17.16 14.51 -1.98
CA VAL A 328 -17.61 15.79 -1.43
C VAL A 328 -18.92 16.21 -2.10
N CYS A 329 -19.82 16.83 -1.33
CA CYS A 329 -21.00 17.47 -1.87
C CYS A 329 -20.69 18.90 -2.34
N LEU A 330 -20.92 19.20 -3.62
CA LEU A 330 -20.79 20.54 -4.21
C LEU A 330 -22.13 20.94 -4.88
N ASP A 331 -22.24 22.19 -5.37
CA ASP A 331 -23.44 22.64 -6.09
C ASP A 331 -23.75 21.81 -7.37
N SER A 332 -22.76 21.09 -7.90
CA SER A 332 -22.89 20.13 -9.00
C SER A 332 -23.32 18.72 -8.56
N GLY A 333 -23.57 18.50 -7.27
CA GLY A 333 -23.85 17.21 -6.65
C GLY A 333 -22.61 16.52 -6.08
N TRP A 334 -22.70 15.20 -5.90
CA TRP A 334 -21.59 14.37 -5.42
C TRP A 334 -20.44 14.30 -6.42
N VAL A 335 -19.25 14.73 -5.98
CA VAL A 335 -17.99 14.67 -6.72
C VAL A 335 -17.00 13.77 -5.97
N GLU A 336 -16.32 12.90 -6.72
CA GLU A 336 -15.22 12.07 -6.21
C GLU A 336 -13.96 12.91 -6.05
N LEU A 337 -13.32 12.88 -4.87
CA LEU A 337 -12.04 13.54 -4.65
C LEU A 337 -10.91 12.71 -5.26
N LYS A 338 -10.11 13.34 -6.12
CA LYS A 338 -8.87 12.76 -6.65
C LYS A 338 -7.66 13.25 -5.83
N PHE A 339 -6.54 12.56 -5.96
CA PHE A 339 -5.29 12.98 -5.31
C PHE A 339 -4.89 14.41 -5.72
N PRO A 340 -4.46 15.28 -4.78
CA PRO A 340 -4.22 15.01 -3.35
C PRO A 340 -5.44 15.22 -2.44
N ALA A 341 -6.56 15.75 -2.95
CA ALA A 341 -7.77 16.02 -2.16
C ALA A 341 -8.38 14.75 -1.53
N SER A 342 -8.22 13.58 -2.17
CA SER A 342 -8.62 12.29 -1.59
C SER A 342 -7.99 12.03 -0.21
N VAL A 343 -6.76 12.50 0.00
CA VAL A 343 -6.02 12.39 1.26
C VAL A 343 -6.26 13.62 2.14
N LEU A 344 -6.11 14.82 1.56
CA LEU A 344 -6.08 16.10 2.30
C LEU A 344 -7.47 16.69 2.62
N GLY A 345 -8.54 16.12 2.08
CA GLY A 345 -9.90 16.69 2.11
C GLY A 345 -10.13 17.74 1.01
N TYR A 346 -11.36 18.25 0.91
CA TYR A 346 -11.70 19.21 -0.14
C TYR A 346 -11.18 20.62 0.19
N CYS A 347 -10.26 21.11 -0.66
CA CYS A 347 -9.81 22.50 -0.65
C CYS A 347 -10.98 23.44 -0.94
N ARG A 348 -11.24 24.35 -0.01
CA ARG A 348 -12.31 25.35 -0.04
C ARG A 348 -11.86 26.61 0.70
N GLU A 349 -12.63 27.69 0.59
CA GLU A 349 -12.24 29.03 1.07
C GLU A 349 -11.70 29.07 2.51
N LYS A 350 -12.27 28.27 3.44
CA LYS A 350 -11.79 28.14 4.84
C LYS A 350 -10.35 27.64 4.98
N PHE A 351 -9.74 27.17 3.90
CA PHE A 351 -8.40 26.59 3.82
C PHE A 351 -7.44 27.32 2.87
N TYR A 352 -7.87 28.39 2.19
CA TYR A 352 -6.98 29.12 1.28
C TYR A 352 -5.73 29.65 2.00
N GLY A 353 -4.56 29.50 1.36
CA GLY A 353 -3.26 29.89 1.89
C GLY A 353 -2.67 28.96 2.96
N LYS A 354 -3.34 27.86 3.34
CA LYS A 354 -2.80 26.92 4.33
C LYS A 354 -1.93 25.84 3.65
N VAL A 355 -0.88 25.36 4.35
CA VAL A 355 0.06 24.29 3.92
C VAL A 355 -0.01 23.02 4.78
N ALA A 356 -0.16 21.83 4.15
CA ALA A 356 0.00 20.52 4.81
C ALA A 356 0.63 19.47 3.90
N LYS A 357 1.00 18.35 4.53
CA LYS A 357 1.76 17.25 3.95
C LYS A 357 0.90 16.01 3.75
N THR A 358 1.17 15.26 2.69
CA THR A 358 0.75 13.87 2.54
C THR A 358 1.68 12.94 3.34
N ASP A 359 1.34 11.66 3.44
CA ASP A 359 2.19 10.64 4.10
C ASP A 359 3.55 10.42 3.39
N GLU A 360 3.67 10.87 2.13
CA GLU A 360 4.92 10.91 1.34
C GLU A 360 5.78 12.16 1.65
N ASP A 361 5.45 12.92 2.71
CA ASP A 361 6.06 14.19 3.15
C ASP A 361 5.96 15.38 2.15
N VAL A 362 5.29 15.18 1.02
CA VAL A 362 5.05 16.21 -0.02
C VAL A 362 4.05 17.24 0.47
N SER A 363 4.42 18.52 0.44
CA SER A 363 3.59 19.64 0.90
C SER A 363 2.70 20.23 -0.20
N TYR A 364 1.44 20.53 0.15
CA TYR A 364 0.42 21.12 -0.71
C TYR A 364 -0.24 22.35 -0.06
N THR A 365 -0.50 23.36 -0.88
CA THR A 365 -1.19 24.61 -0.53
C THR A 365 -2.55 24.63 -1.19
N CYS A 366 -3.59 25.06 -0.46
CA CYS A 366 -4.94 25.25 -1.01
C CYS A 366 -5.11 26.69 -1.50
N ASP A 367 -5.63 26.85 -2.71
CA ASP A 367 -6.07 28.12 -3.27
C ASP A 367 -7.36 27.94 -4.09
N SER A 368 -7.77 28.97 -4.82
CA SER A 368 -9.00 28.96 -5.63
C SER A 368 -9.03 27.93 -6.77
N THR A 369 -7.91 27.30 -7.09
CA THR A 369 -7.81 26.20 -8.07
C THR A 369 -7.82 24.81 -7.44
N GLY A 370 -7.72 24.72 -6.11
CA GLY A 370 -7.64 23.47 -5.36
C GLY A 370 -6.30 23.32 -4.62
N TRP A 371 -5.90 22.06 -4.39
CA TRP A 371 -4.59 21.74 -3.84
C TRP A 371 -3.52 21.72 -4.93
N ARG A 372 -2.51 22.59 -4.81
CA ARG A 372 -1.28 22.55 -5.63
C ARG A 372 -0.06 22.29 -4.74
N LYS A 373 1.06 21.89 -5.34
CA LYS A 373 2.32 21.75 -4.58
C LYS A 373 2.70 23.10 -3.94
N THR A 374 3.14 23.05 -2.69
CA THR A 374 3.55 24.22 -1.93
C THR A 374 4.88 24.77 -2.43
N VAL A 375 4.93 26.07 -2.69
CA VAL A 375 6.14 26.84 -3.03
C VAL A 375 6.64 27.62 -1.81
N VAL A 376 7.87 28.14 -1.88
CA VAL A 376 8.51 28.81 -0.73
C VAL A 376 7.77 30.09 -0.33
N GLU A 377 7.15 30.76 -1.30
CA GLU A 377 6.30 31.94 -1.15
C GLU A 377 5.05 31.67 -0.29
N ASP A 378 4.49 30.46 -0.34
CA ASP A 378 3.33 30.09 0.50
C ASP A 378 3.69 30.00 1.99
N VAL A 379 4.97 29.76 2.30
CA VAL A 379 5.46 29.50 3.67
C VAL A 379 6.08 30.75 4.28
N TYR A 380 6.83 31.53 3.50
CA TYR A 380 7.61 32.69 3.98
C TYR A 380 7.18 34.03 3.34
N GLY A 381 6.17 34.01 2.47
CA GLY A 381 5.73 35.16 1.69
C GLY A 381 6.71 35.50 0.56
N GLU A 382 6.43 36.62 -0.12
CA GLU A 382 7.29 37.14 -1.19
C GLU A 382 8.69 37.52 -0.66
N CYS A 383 9.68 37.54 -1.55
CA CYS A 383 11.04 38.00 -1.23
C CYS A 383 11.10 39.53 -1.20
N GLU A 384 10.82 40.10 -0.03
CA GLU A 384 10.79 41.54 0.24
C GLU A 384 12.17 42.11 0.66
N GLU A 385 12.35 43.43 0.57
CA GLU A 385 13.64 44.10 0.85
C GLU A 385 14.22 43.77 2.23
N ASP A 386 13.38 43.63 3.26
CA ASP A 386 13.84 43.27 4.61
C ASP A 386 14.31 41.81 4.71
N LYS A 387 13.91 40.94 3.77
CA LYS A 387 14.27 39.52 3.71
C LYS A 387 15.53 39.27 2.87
N VAL A 388 16.04 40.25 2.13
CA VAL A 388 17.21 40.08 1.27
C VAL A 388 18.41 39.57 2.06
N TYR A 389 19.07 38.55 1.53
CA TYR A 389 20.13 37.75 2.14
C TYR A 389 19.76 36.92 3.39
N LYS A 390 18.49 36.89 3.83
CA LYS A 390 18.03 35.92 4.83
C LYS A 390 17.86 34.54 4.19
N THR A 391 18.29 33.52 4.92
CA THR A 391 18.24 32.11 4.51
C THR A 391 17.13 31.38 5.24
N TYR A 392 16.35 30.60 4.52
CA TYR A 392 15.25 29.79 5.04
C TYR A 392 15.43 28.34 4.59
N GLU A 393 14.78 27.40 5.28
CA GLU A 393 14.86 25.98 4.95
C GLU A 393 13.44 25.43 4.74
N TYR A 394 13.25 24.71 3.65
CA TYR A 394 11.95 24.18 3.24
C TYR A 394 12.15 22.99 2.30
N ASP A 395 11.39 21.91 2.52
CA ASP A 395 11.48 20.66 1.76
C ASP A 395 12.91 20.08 1.71
N GLY A 396 13.63 20.14 2.84
CA GLY A 396 15.04 19.72 2.96
C GLY A 396 16.05 20.62 2.21
N ARG A 397 15.60 21.68 1.53
CA ARG A 397 16.44 22.58 0.74
C ARG A 397 16.57 23.93 1.41
N LYS A 398 17.75 24.54 1.27
CA LYS A 398 18.00 25.92 1.67
C LYS A 398 17.55 26.87 0.55
N TRP A 399 16.91 27.96 0.95
CA TRP A 399 16.40 29.02 0.09
C TRP A 399 16.97 30.37 0.54
N LEU A 400 17.30 31.22 -0.42
CA LEU A 400 17.78 32.58 -0.20
C LEU A 400 16.82 33.56 -0.87
N CYS A 401 16.41 34.60 -0.16
CA CYS A 401 15.83 35.78 -0.79
C CYS A 401 16.98 36.62 -1.37
N ASP A 402 17.13 36.63 -2.70
CA ASP A 402 18.23 37.32 -3.38
C ASP A 402 17.95 38.83 -3.52
N SER A 403 19.01 39.59 -3.76
CA SER A 403 19.02 41.01 -4.12
C SER A 403 18.17 41.40 -5.32
N THR A 404 17.71 40.43 -6.12
CA THR A 404 16.74 40.61 -7.21
C THR A 404 15.28 40.55 -6.76
N LEU A 405 15.01 40.49 -5.45
CA LEU A 405 13.67 40.31 -4.86
C LEU A 405 12.97 39.02 -5.34
N SER A 406 13.76 37.96 -5.48
CA SER A 406 13.30 36.62 -5.87
C SER A 406 13.92 35.55 -4.99
N TRP A 407 13.13 34.53 -4.64
CA TRP A 407 13.64 33.34 -3.97
C TRP A 407 14.52 32.51 -4.92
N ARG A 408 15.68 32.06 -4.44
CA ARG A 408 16.51 31.06 -5.11
C ARG A 408 16.83 29.89 -4.19
N VAL A 409 16.87 28.70 -4.77
CA VAL A 409 17.28 27.46 -4.08
C VAL A 409 18.81 27.36 -4.07
N ALA A 410 19.36 26.73 -3.03
CA ALA A 410 20.77 26.38 -2.95
C ALA A 410 21.18 25.36 -4.01
N ASN A 411 22.39 25.51 -4.56
CA ASN A 411 23.10 24.41 -5.21
C ASN A 411 23.71 23.46 -4.15
N GLU A 412 24.34 22.35 -4.56
CA GLU A 412 24.90 21.35 -3.63
C GLU A 412 25.93 21.94 -2.64
N GLN A 413 26.80 22.82 -3.13
CA GLN A 413 27.83 23.49 -2.33
C GLN A 413 27.17 24.41 -1.27
N GLU A 414 26.22 25.25 -1.68
CA GLU A 414 25.47 26.14 -0.78
C GLU A 414 24.55 25.35 0.17
N GLN A 415 24.07 24.18 -0.24
CA GLN A 415 23.27 23.29 0.61
C GLN A 415 24.12 22.75 1.76
N ALA A 416 25.37 22.36 1.50
CA ALA A 416 26.32 21.94 2.52
C ALA A 416 26.77 23.12 3.41
N MET A 417 27.37 24.15 2.80
CA MET A 417 28.12 25.19 3.53
C MET A 417 27.43 26.55 3.65
N GLY A 418 26.17 26.67 3.21
CA GLY A 418 25.39 27.91 3.23
C GLY A 418 25.65 28.82 2.03
N PHE A 419 24.75 29.77 1.79
CA PHE A 419 24.87 30.76 0.70
C PHE A 419 26.01 31.75 0.94
N CYS A 420 26.65 32.25 -0.14
CA CYS A 420 27.62 33.34 -0.04
C CYS A 420 26.91 34.70 0.08
N VAL A 421 26.69 35.13 1.33
CA VAL A 421 25.94 36.35 1.70
C VAL A 421 26.85 37.38 2.38
N PRO A 422 26.44 38.66 2.50
CA PRO A 422 27.31 39.72 3.03
C PRO A 422 27.92 39.48 4.42
N SER A 423 27.23 38.74 5.30
CA SER A 423 27.75 38.36 6.63
C SER A 423 28.85 37.29 6.57
N LEU A 424 29.05 36.67 5.42
CA LEU A 424 30.07 35.65 5.14
C LEU A 424 31.10 36.11 4.09
N PHE A 425 31.01 37.35 3.59
CA PHE A 425 32.00 37.89 2.66
C PHE A 425 33.42 37.77 3.23
N ASP A 426 34.35 37.39 2.36
CA ASP A 426 35.74 37.06 2.67
C ASP A 426 35.97 35.89 3.65
N SER A 427 34.91 35.28 4.22
CA SER A 427 35.03 34.03 4.98
C SER A 427 35.39 32.85 4.07
N VAL A 428 36.06 31.86 4.66
CA VAL A 428 36.55 30.66 3.96
C VAL A 428 35.93 29.42 4.60
N ARG A 429 35.42 28.52 3.75
CA ARG A 429 34.81 27.24 4.13
C ARG A 429 35.38 26.12 3.28
N THR A 430 35.11 24.89 3.68
CA THR A 430 35.58 23.68 3.00
C THR A 430 34.40 22.93 2.42
N TYR A 431 34.54 22.44 1.18
CA TYR A 431 33.56 21.58 0.53
C TYR A 431 34.26 20.68 -0.48
N ASN A 432 33.95 19.38 -0.42
CA ASN A 432 34.64 18.30 -1.15
C ASN A 432 36.17 18.38 -1.00
N GLY A 433 36.64 18.78 0.18
CA GLY A 433 38.07 18.86 0.51
C GLY A 433 38.84 19.88 -0.34
N LEU A 434 38.16 20.94 -0.78
CA LEU A 434 38.75 22.15 -1.34
C LEU A 434 38.36 23.36 -0.48
N PHE A 435 39.24 24.36 -0.43
CA PHE A 435 38.96 25.63 0.23
C PHE A 435 38.18 26.55 -0.71
N HIS A 436 37.12 27.17 -0.19
CA HIS A 436 36.27 28.10 -0.92
C HIS A 436 36.12 29.39 -0.15
N LYS A 437 36.35 30.53 -0.81
CA LYS A 437 36.17 31.86 -0.24
C LYS A 437 34.85 32.45 -0.75
N CYS A 438 34.09 33.09 0.12
CA CYS A 438 32.88 33.79 -0.32
C CYS A 438 33.27 35.15 -0.92
N ASN A 439 33.17 35.26 -2.23
CA ASN A 439 33.61 36.43 -2.99
C ASN A 439 32.58 37.57 -2.86
N SER A 440 33.01 38.71 -2.30
CA SER A 440 32.15 39.87 -2.04
C SER A 440 31.68 40.62 -3.29
N VAL A 441 32.38 40.47 -4.42
CA VAL A 441 32.04 41.10 -5.71
C VAL A 441 31.02 40.26 -6.46
N PHE A 442 31.26 38.95 -6.59
CA PHE A 442 30.42 38.05 -7.37
C PHE A 442 29.32 37.33 -6.58
N ARG A 443 29.37 37.37 -5.24
CA ARG A 443 28.40 36.77 -4.31
C ARG A 443 28.19 35.26 -4.48
N TYR A 444 29.25 34.55 -4.88
CA TYR A 444 29.32 33.09 -4.88
C TYR A 444 30.60 32.61 -4.20
N TRP A 445 30.65 31.31 -3.89
CA TRP A 445 31.82 30.66 -3.33
C TRP A 445 32.84 30.30 -4.41
N GLU A 446 33.98 30.98 -4.40
CA GLU A 446 35.08 30.72 -5.35
C GLU A 446 36.10 29.75 -4.74
N THR A 447 36.52 28.75 -5.51
CA THR A 447 37.61 27.86 -5.09
C THR A 447 38.90 28.69 -4.98
N VAL A 448 39.57 28.61 -3.83
CA VAL A 448 40.83 29.29 -3.54
C VAL A 448 41.96 28.28 -3.33
N LYS A 449 43.22 28.74 -3.46
CA LYS A 449 44.37 27.84 -3.38
C LYS A 449 44.54 27.30 -1.96
N ALA A 450 44.66 25.99 -1.81
CA ALA A 450 44.86 25.37 -0.50
C ALA A 450 46.13 25.86 0.20
N VAL A 451 47.19 26.18 -0.55
CA VAL A 451 48.46 26.71 -0.01
C VAL A 451 48.32 28.08 0.70
N ASP A 452 47.25 28.82 0.46
CA ASP A 452 46.99 30.10 1.14
C ASP A 452 46.42 29.90 2.56
N TYR A 453 45.98 28.67 2.91
CA TYR A 453 45.30 28.33 4.17
C TYR A 453 45.95 27.16 4.94
N LEU A 454 46.78 26.36 4.27
CA LEU A 454 47.65 25.38 4.92
C LEU A 454 48.84 26.09 5.59
N LYS A 455 49.45 25.46 6.60
CA LYS A 455 50.70 25.95 7.21
C LYS A 455 51.83 25.94 6.17
N THR A 456 52.91 26.68 6.42
CA THR A 456 54.15 26.55 5.66
C THR A 456 54.62 25.08 5.68
N CYS A 457 54.93 24.55 4.49
CA CYS A 457 55.59 23.27 4.33
C CYS A 457 57.10 23.54 4.23
N ASP A 458 57.87 23.00 5.16
CA ASP A 458 59.31 23.19 5.34
C ASP A 458 59.94 21.94 5.99
N GLU A 459 61.24 21.96 6.28
CA GLU A 459 61.94 20.83 6.90
C GLU A 459 61.31 20.34 8.23
N SER A 460 60.64 21.22 8.98
CA SER A 460 60.03 20.89 10.27
C SER A 460 58.65 20.24 10.16
N THR A 461 57.98 20.42 9.02
CA THR A 461 56.65 19.88 8.70
C THR A 461 56.70 18.83 7.58
N MET A 462 57.89 18.47 7.10
CA MET A 462 58.08 17.46 6.07
C MET A 462 57.51 16.10 6.49
N TRP A 463 56.65 15.54 5.63
CA TRP A 463 55.80 14.36 5.84
C TRP A 463 54.61 14.54 6.79
N ASP A 464 54.36 15.74 7.34
CA ASP A 464 53.11 16.02 8.04
C ASP A 464 51.92 15.94 7.08
N THR A 465 50.78 15.49 7.62
CA THR A 465 49.50 15.49 6.91
C THR A 465 48.48 16.40 7.56
N VAL A 466 47.63 17.00 6.73
CA VAL A 466 46.49 17.82 7.14
C VAL A 466 45.26 17.32 6.40
N GLN A 467 44.29 16.79 7.15
CA GLN A 467 42.99 16.42 6.60
C GLN A 467 42.05 17.63 6.56
N VAL A 468 41.38 17.83 5.42
CA VAL A 468 40.40 18.87 5.15
C VAL A 468 39.21 18.21 4.47
N ASP A 469 38.08 18.13 5.18
CA ASP A 469 36.94 17.26 4.84
C ASP A 469 37.37 15.82 4.48
N SER A 470 37.18 15.43 3.22
CA SER A 470 37.54 14.14 2.62
C SER A 470 38.96 14.09 2.04
N THR A 471 39.63 15.23 1.89
CA THR A 471 40.95 15.33 1.24
C THR A 471 42.04 15.37 2.29
N VAL A 472 43.08 14.55 2.11
CA VAL A 472 44.30 14.63 2.92
C VAL A 472 45.39 15.29 2.10
N TYR A 473 45.97 16.36 2.63
CA TYR A 473 47.18 16.99 2.10
C TYR A 473 48.40 16.44 2.83
N MET A 474 49.52 16.30 2.12
CA MET A 474 50.82 15.91 2.68
C MET A 474 51.89 16.92 2.27
N CYS A 475 52.72 17.34 3.22
CA CYS A 475 53.93 18.11 2.96
C CYS A 475 55.02 17.12 2.52
N ASN A 476 55.50 17.21 1.28
CA ASN A 476 56.34 16.16 0.69
C ASN A 476 57.85 16.42 0.84
N GLY A 477 58.68 15.49 0.37
CA GLY A 477 60.14 15.54 0.49
C GLY A 477 60.81 16.76 -0.18
N ASN A 478 60.12 17.45 -1.10
CA ASN A 478 60.58 18.69 -1.71
C ASN A 478 60.09 19.95 -0.98
N GLN A 479 59.49 19.81 0.21
CA GLN A 479 58.87 20.90 0.97
C GLN A 479 57.68 21.53 0.21
N GLU A 480 56.88 20.70 -0.46
CA GLU A 480 55.68 21.14 -1.17
C GLU A 480 54.43 20.39 -0.70
N TRP A 481 53.32 21.10 -0.55
CA TRP A 481 52.03 20.46 -0.30
C TRP A 481 51.52 19.77 -1.58
N GLN A 482 51.04 18.55 -1.42
CA GLN A 482 50.37 17.75 -2.44
C GLN A 482 49.10 17.10 -1.88
N ILE A 483 48.22 16.61 -2.74
CA ILE A 483 47.13 15.70 -2.34
C ILE A 483 47.71 14.30 -2.10
N LEU A 484 47.28 13.65 -1.03
CA LEU A 484 47.64 12.28 -0.69
C LEU A 484 46.69 11.29 -1.38
N PHE A 485 47.08 10.79 -2.55
CA PHE A 485 46.35 9.72 -3.24
C PHE A 485 46.69 8.36 -2.62
N ASN A 486 45.65 7.57 -2.30
CA ASN A 486 45.69 6.21 -1.74
C ASN A 486 46.44 6.03 -0.39
N GLY A 487 47.14 7.05 0.12
CA GLY A 487 47.92 6.95 1.36
C GLY A 487 47.10 6.74 2.65
N LEU A 488 45.78 6.93 2.61
CA LEU A 488 44.87 6.52 3.68
C LEU A 488 44.69 4.99 3.74
N ALA A 489 44.81 4.29 2.61
CA ALA A 489 44.66 2.82 2.55
C ALA A 489 46.00 2.10 2.81
N TYR A 490 47.09 2.64 2.27
CA TYR A 490 48.39 1.96 2.21
C TYR A 490 49.47 2.55 3.15
N GLY A 491 49.14 3.63 3.86
CA GLY A 491 50.10 4.44 4.64
C GLY A 491 50.77 5.53 3.80
N LEU A 492 51.58 6.39 4.42
CA LEU A 492 52.27 7.46 3.70
C LEU A 492 53.34 6.87 2.76
N CYS A 493 53.34 7.32 1.51
CA CYS A 493 54.47 7.11 0.61
C CYS A 493 55.51 8.20 0.88
N THR A 494 56.73 7.79 1.25
CA THR A 494 57.83 8.66 1.68
C THR A 494 59.14 8.12 1.16
N ASP A 495 60.23 8.89 1.26
CA ASP A 495 61.57 8.41 0.88
C ASP A 495 62.03 7.15 1.64
N LYS A 496 61.41 6.82 2.78
CA LYS A 496 61.74 5.61 3.57
C LYS A 496 61.18 4.32 2.98
N ASN A 497 60.17 4.39 2.11
CA ASN A 497 59.46 3.24 1.57
C ASN A 497 59.20 3.33 0.05
N LEU A 498 59.99 4.11 -0.68
CA LEU A 498 60.03 4.06 -2.14
C LEU A 498 60.32 2.64 -2.63
N GLY A 499 59.47 2.14 -3.52
CA GLY A 499 59.51 0.76 -4.03
C GLY A 499 58.85 -0.29 -3.14
N GLU A 500 58.33 0.07 -1.96
CA GLU A 500 57.41 -0.80 -1.23
C GLU A 500 56.13 -1.01 -2.06
N THR A 501 55.60 -2.23 -2.05
CA THR A 501 54.35 -2.59 -2.71
C THR A 501 53.28 -3.05 -1.72
N LYS A 502 52.01 -2.76 -2.04
CA LYS A 502 50.82 -3.25 -1.33
C LYS A 502 49.89 -3.95 -2.31
N TYR A 503 49.27 -5.04 -1.88
CA TYR A 503 48.14 -5.63 -2.56
C TYR A 503 46.84 -5.04 -2.02
N ASP A 504 45.93 -4.71 -2.92
CA ASP A 504 44.60 -4.21 -2.59
C ASP A 504 43.55 -5.29 -2.96
N GLU A 505 42.87 -5.82 -1.96
CA GLU A 505 41.92 -6.94 -2.10
C GLU A 505 40.65 -6.54 -2.87
N ASP A 506 40.20 -5.29 -2.74
CA ASP A 506 38.96 -4.79 -3.35
C ASP A 506 39.12 -4.61 -4.86
N THR A 507 40.23 -4.01 -5.30
CA THR A 507 40.56 -3.79 -6.73
C THR A 507 41.36 -4.94 -7.36
N LYS A 508 41.88 -5.86 -6.53
CA LYS A 508 42.75 -7.00 -6.89
C LYS A 508 44.02 -6.59 -7.63
N LYS A 509 44.59 -5.45 -7.25
CA LYS A 509 45.75 -4.82 -7.91
C LYS A 509 46.88 -4.59 -6.91
N TYR A 510 48.09 -4.46 -7.44
CA TYR A 510 49.23 -4.01 -6.66
C TYR A 510 49.46 -2.52 -6.86
N TYR A 511 49.78 -1.82 -5.78
CA TYR A 511 50.19 -0.43 -5.78
C TYR A 511 51.62 -0.32 -5.26
N MET A 512 52.42 0.59 -5.82
CA MET A 512 53.82 0.82 -5.41
C MET A 512 54.01 2.27 -4.98
N CYS A 513 54.72 2.48 -3.87
CA CYS A 513 55.12 3.82 -3.46
C CYS A 513 56.25 4.32 -4.37
N GLY A 514 56.06 5.49 -4.97
CA GLY A 514 57.00 6.07 -5.92
C GLY A 514 56.94 7.60 -5.99
N GLN A 515 57.90 8.16 -6.74
CA GLN A 515 57.94 9.58 -7.09
C GLN A 515 57.41 9.79 -8.51
N TYR A 516 56.46 10.71 -8.67
CA TYR A 516 55.76 10.98 -9.93
C TYR A 516 55.74 12.47 -10.25
N SER A 517 55.50 12.82 -11.52
CA SER A 517 55.25 14.22 -11.90
C SER A 517 53.79 14.56 -11.68
N GLY A 518 53.50 15.38 -10.67
CA GLY A 518 52.19 15.96 -10.41
C GLY A 518 52.12 17.45 -10.75
N LEU A 519 50.95 18.07 -10.53
CA LEU A 519 50.79 19.52 -10.50
C LEU A 519 50.82 20.02 -9.05
N SER A 520 51.31 21.24 -8.85
CA SER A 520 51.14 21.96 -7.59
C SER A 520 49.67 22.13 -7.23
N LEU A 521 49.33 22.29 -5.95
CA LEU A 521 47.93 22.51 -5.50
C LEU A 521 47.26 23.76 -6.09
N ASP A 522 48.02 24.65 -6.72
CA ASP A 522 47.52 25.82 -7.43
C ASP A 522 47.57 25.70 -8.96
N ASN A 523 47.91 24.52 -9.49
CA ASN A 523 48.04 24.17 -10.90
C ASN A 523 48.97 25.08 -11.73
N THR A 524 49.90 25.80 -11.10
CA THR A 524 50.82 26.72 -11.82
C THR A 524 52.09 26.05 -12.32
N ARG A 525 52.50 24.93 -11.73
CA ARG A 525 53.78 24.27 -12.01
C ARG A 525 53.73 22.76 -11.83
N ASN A 526 54.57 22.05 -12.58
CA ASN A 526 54.83 20.63 -12.33
C ASN A 526 55.72 20.48 -11.10
N ILE A 527 55.42 19.47 -10.28
CA ILE A 527 56.12 19.16 -9.04
C ILE A 527 56.40 17.65 -8.96
N VAL A 528 57.34 17.23 -8.12
CA VAL A 528 57.49 15.82 -7.78
C VAL A 528 56.51 15.50 -6.66
N THR A 529 55.71 14.44 -6.81
CA THR A 529 54.76 13.96 -5.80
C THR A 529 55.06 12.53 -5.39
N TRP A 530 54.85 12.22 -4.11
CA TRP A 530 54.97 10.88 -3.56
C TRP A 530 53.58 10.27 -3.41
N SER A 531 53.30 9.20 -4.13
CA SER A 531 51.99 8.53 -4.11
C SER A 531 52.12 7.02 -4.28
N TRP A 532 51.02 6.32 -3.98
CA TRP A 532 50.86 4.90 -4.29
C TRP A 532 50.10 4.78 -5.60
N GLU A 533 50.82 4.51 -6.69
CA GLU A 533 50.22 4.30 -8.02
C GLU A 533 50.15 2.81 -8.38
N LEU A 534 49.28 2.49 -9.32
CA LEU A 534 49.11 1.13 -9.85
C LEU A 534 50.42 0.62 -10.45
N THR A 535 50.89 -0.53 -9.98
CA THR A 535 52.08 -1.21 -10.51
C THR A 535 51.73 -2.50 -11.25
N ILE A 536 52.63 -2.91 -12.15
CA ILE A 536 52.57 -4.18 -12.89
C ILE A 536 53.34 -5.27 -12.15
N PRO A 537 53.16 -6.57 -12.45
CA PRO A 537 53.87 -7.67 -11.77
C PRO A 537 55.39 -7.48 -11.67
N ALA A 538 56.03 -6.98 -12.74
CA ALA A 538 57.46 -6.65 -12.72
C ALA A 538 57.85 -5.62 -11.64
N GLY A 539 57.00 -4.65 -11.32
CA GLY A 539 57.24 -3.73 -10.21
C GLY A 539 56.98 -4.33 -8.83
N VAL A 540 56.23 -5.45 -8.74
CA VAL A 540 56.07 -6.21 -7.49
C VAL A 540 57.33 -7.00 -7.19
N ASP A 541 57.87 -7.70 -8.19
CA ASP A 541 59.01 -8.62 -8.01
C ASP A 541 60.38 -7.92 -8.06
N LEU A 542 60.51 -6.82 -8.81
CA LEU A 542 61.78 -6.12 -9.03
C LEU A 542 61.87 -4.75 -8.32
N GLY A 543 60.76 -4.24 -7.75
CA GLY A 543 60.69 -2.91 -7.13
C GLY A 543 60.94 -1.76 -8.13
N LEU A 544 61.44 -0.62 -7.63
CA LEU A 544 61.87 0.50 -8.46
C LEU A 544 63.19 0.21 -9.18
N CYS A 545 63.30 0.66 -10.43
CA CYS A 545 64.52 0.53 -11.22
C CYS A 545 65.41 1.78 -11.11
N ALA A 546 66.73 1.61 -11.06
CA ALA A 546 67.64 2.65 -10.56
C ALA A 546 68.10 3.71 -11.58
N TYR A 547 67.90 3.51 -12.89
CA TYR A 547 68.43 4.39 -13.93
C TYR A 547 67.51 4.53 -15.16
N ASP A 548 67.23 5.79 -15.52
CA ASP A 548 66.42 6.18 -16.68
C ASP A 548 67.17 6.08 -18.03
N THR A 549 67.71 4.90 -18.34
CA THR A 549 68.14 4.53 -19.71
C THR A 549 68.15 3.02 -19.88
N THR A 550 67.16 2.48 -20.61
CA THR A 550 67.21 1.16 -21.30
C THR A 550 67.82 0.01 -20.51
N TYR A 551 67.24 -0.29 -19.35
CA TYR A 551 67.37 -1.62 -18.74
C TYR A 551 66.13 -2.45 -19.04
N TYR A 552 66.38 -3.66 -19.53
CA TYR A 552 65.37 -4.67 -19.81
C TYR A 552 65.48 -5.80 -18.79
N ALA A 553 64.36 -6.18 -18.19
CA ALA A 553 64.28 -7.31 -17.26
C ALA A 553 63.40 -8.41 -17.85
N PRO A 554 63.93 -9.65 -18.04
CA PRO A 554 63.12 -10.82 -18.35
C PRO A 554 62.43 -11.32 -17.08
N LEU A 555 61.10 -11.37 -17.09
CA LEU A 555 60.26 -11.90 -16.01
C LEU A 555 58.97 -12.49 -16.62
N ASP A 556 58.49 -13.64 -16.14
CA ASP A 556 57.28 -14.31 -16.62
C ASP A 556 57.18 -14.43 -18.16
N ASP A 557 58.27 -14.88 -18.80
CA ASP A 557 58.45 -15.00 -20.25
C ASP A 557 58.20 -13.70 -21.04
N LYS A 558 58.30 -12.54 -20.37
CA LYS A 558 58.09 -11.20 -20.94
C LYS A 558 59.27 -10.28 -20.66
N CYS A 559 59.36 -9.25 -21.48
CA CYS A 559 60.33 -8.19 -21.32
C CYS A 559 59.70 -6.92 -20.72
N TYR A 560 60.41 -6.30 -19.78
CA TYR A 560 59.99 -5.05 -19.13
C TYR A 560 61.07 -3.98 -19.24
N LEU A 561 60.70 -2.78 -19.69
CA LEU A 561 61.57 -1.62 -19.81
C LEU A 561 61.48 -0.74 -18.57
N CYS A 562 62.62 -0.33 -18.03
CA CYS A 562 62.68 0.74 -17.02
C CYS A 562 62.49 2.13 -17.67
N THR A 563 61.46 2.88 -17.28
CA THR A 563 61.31 4.32 -17.57
C THR A 563 60.82 5.10 -16.35
N ARG A 564 61.45 6.24 -16.06
CA ARG A 564 61.15 7.11 -14.90
C ARG A 564 61.18 6.37 -13.55
N SER A 565 62.15 5.47 -13.39
CA SER A 565 62.28 4.53 -12.27
C SER A 565 61.16 3.47 -12.12
N PHE A 566 60.25 3.34 -13.09
CA PHE A 566 59.19 2.34 -13.11
C PHE A 566 59.34 1.31 -14.25
N TRP A 567 58.90 0.08 -14.01
CA TRP A 567 58.82 -0.94 -15.05
C TRP A 567 57.56 -0.77 -15.92
N GLN A 568 57.73 -0.88 -17.22
CA GLN A 568 56.65 -0.88 -18.22
C GLN A 568 56.77 -2.13 -19.10
N SER A 569 55.64 -2.77 -19.42
CA SER A 569 55.61 -3.89 -20.37
C SER A 569 56.01 -3.43 -21.77
N THR A 570 56.99 -4.09 -22.39
CA THR A 570 57.34 -3.85 -23.80
C THR A 570 56.85 -5.00 -24.69
N THR A 571 56.85 -4.79 -26.00
CA THR A 571 56.50 -5.79 -27.03
C THR A 571 57.71 -6.57 -27.54
N LEU A 572 58.90 -6.32 -27.00
CA LEU A 572 60.12 -7.07 -27.35
C LEU A 572 59.99 -8.54 -26.93
N SER A 573 60.52 -9.43 -27.76
CA SER A 573 60.67 -10.85 -27.44
C SER A 573 61.72 -11.06 -26.33
N LEU A 574 61.67 -12.22 -25.67
CA LEU A 574 62.63 -12.55 -24.61
C LEU A 574 64.08 -12.57 -25.13
N ASP A 575 64.30 -13.01 -26.36
CA ASP A 575 65.61 -13.02 -27.01
C ASP A 575 66.13 -11.60 -27.30
N GLU A 576 65.24 -10.64 -27.61
CA GLU A 576 65.58 -9.21 -27.74
C GLU A 576 65.73 -8.50 -26.39
N CYS A 577 65.34 -9.15 -25.29
CA CYS A 577 65.40 -8.62 -23.93
C CYS A 577 66.74 -8.89 -23.22
N VAL A 578 67.42 -9.97 -23.63
CA VAL A 578 68.62 -10.51 -22.98
C VAL A 578 69.91 -10.16 -23.74
N ASN A 579 69.81 -9.65 -24.97
CA ASN A 579 70.91 -9.16 -25.81
C ASN A 579 71.03 -7.62 -25.78
#